data_AF-A0A537X3S5-F1
#
_entry.id   AF-A0A537X3S5-F1
#
_cell.length_a   1.000
_cell.length_b   1.000
_cell.length_c   1.000
_cell.angle_alpha   90.00
_cell.angle_beta   90.00
_cell.angle_gamma   90.00
#
_symmetry.space_group_name_H-M   'P 1'
#
loop_
_entity.id
_entity.type
_entity.pdbx_description
1 polymer ?
#
loop_
_entity_poly.entity_id
_entity_poly.type
_entity_poly.pdbx_seq_one_letter_code
_entity_poly.pdbx_strand_id
1 'polypeptide(L)' 'MIQEAPTSPMTYGSYLRSRRLERGWTQLALTMRTGLGQSELSKYERDKSVPGLPAIIKIAWAFGENPPILDMAVPKSDE' A
#
# COMPACT_ATOMS: atom_id res chain seq x y z
N MET A 1 19.36 -14.12 -26.67
CA MET A 1 18.99 -14.71 -25.36
C MET A 1 18.14 -13.67 -24.64
N ILE A 2 16.82 -13.86 -24.61
CA ILE A 2 15.95 -13.03 -23.76
C ILE A 2 15.90 -13.77 -22.43
N GLN A 3 16.57 -13.25 -21.42
CA GLN A 3 16.55 -13.84 -20.09
C GLN A 3 15.29 -13.29 -19.41
N GLU A 4 14.28 -14.14 -19.25
CA GLU A 4 13.08 -13.76 -18.50
C GLU A 4 13.47 -13.43 -17.06
N ALA A 5 13.10 -12.24 -16.60
CA ALA A 5 13.32 -11.82 -15.23
C ALA A 5 12.54 -12.77 -14.29
N PRO A 6 13.11 -13.17 -13.14
CA PRO A 6 12.42 -14.07 -12.21
C PRO A 6 11.11 -13.40 -11.73
N THR A 7 9.98 -13.97 -12.14
CA THR A 7 8.64 -13.57 -11.67
C THR A 7 8.37 -14.13 -10.27
N SER A 8 9.25 -13.86 -9.32
CA SER A 8 8.93 -14.14 -7.92
C SER A 8 7.76 -13.25 -7.52
N PRO A 9 6.68 -13.79 -6.92
CA PRO A 9 5.54 -12.98 -6.52
C PRO A 9 6.00 -11.93 -5.51
N MET A 10 5.81 -10.67 -5.87
CA MET A 10 6.09 -9.54 -4.98
C MET A 10 5.17 -9.65 -3.75
N THR A 11 5.76 -9.64 -2.55
CA THR A 11 4.97 -9.60 -1.31
C THR A 11 4.31 -8.25 -1.16
N TYR A 12 3.24 -8.16 -0.35
CA TYR A 12 2.62 -6.88 -0.04
C TYR A 12 3.61 -5.91 0.60
N GLY A 13 4.46 -6.37 1.52
CA GLY A 13 5.46 -5.52 2.17
C GLY A 13 6.49 -4.94 1.19
N SER A 14 7.00 -5.77 0.28
CA SER A 14 7.92 -5.32 -0.76
C SER A 14 7.26 -4.36 -1.75
N TYR A 15 5.99 -4.60 -2.13
CA TYR A 15 5.18 -3.68 -2.93
C TYR A 15 4.98 -2.32 -2.25
N LEU A 16 4.58 -2.32 -0.96
CA LEU A 16 4.39 -1.08 -0.21
C LEU A 16 5.70 -0.27 -0.14
N ARG A 17 6.83 -0.95 0.10
CA ARG A 17 8.14 -0.33 0.15
C ARG A 17 8.56 0.24 -1.20
N SER A 18 8.36 -0.48 -2.31
CA SER A 18 8.73 0.01 -3.65
C SER A 18 7.94 1.27 -3.99
N ARG A 19 6.61 1.25 -3.81
CA ARG A 19 5.73 2.41 -4.04
C ARG A 19 6.12 3.61 -3.21
N ARG A 20 6.51 3.42 -1.95
CA ARG A 20 7.03 4.50 -1.09
C ARG A 20 8.32 5.09 -1.66
N LEU A 21 9.26 4.25 -2.09
CA LEU A 21 10.56 4.68 -2.62
C LEU A 21 10.43 5.36 -3.99
N GLU A 22 9.55 4.89 -4.86
CA GLU A 22 9.21 5.53 -6.15
C GLU A 22 8.72 6.97 -5.98
N ARG A 23 8.01 7.25 -4.88
CA ARG A 23 7.58 8.61 -4.51
C ARG A 23 8.64 9.43 -3.77
N GLY A 24 9.83 8.86 -3.52
CA GLY A 24 10.91 9.50 -2.75
C GLY A 24 10.59 9.68 -1.26
N TRP A 25 9.68 8.89 -0.69
CA TRP A 25 9.22 9.06 0.68
C TRP A 25 10.05 8.25 1.68
N THR A 26 10.36 8.84 2.84
CA THR A 26 10.84 8.09 4.01
C THR A 26 9.68 7.39 4.71
N GLN A 27 9.94 6.42 5.59
CA GLN A 27 8.88 5.81 6.40
C GLN A 27 8.15 6.85 7.27
N LEU A 28 8.89 7.83 7.81
CA LEU A 28 8.29 8.95 8.54
C LEU A 28 7.36 9.77 7.65
N ALA A 29 7.76 10.03 6.40
CA ALA A 29 6.93 10.75 5.44
C ALA A 29 5.63 9.99 5.13
N LEU A 30 5.66 8.65 5.08
CA LEU A 30 4.46 7.82 4.92
C LEU A 30 3.59 7.81 6.19
N THR A 31 4.20 7.81 7.38
CA THR A 31 3.48 8.02 8.65
C THR A 31 2.70 9.33 8.64
N MET A 32 3.31 10.44 8.23
CA MET A 32 2.64 11.74 8.18
C MET A 32 1.44 11.76 7.23
N ARG A 33 1.44 10.94 6.17
CA ARG A 33 0.35 10.85 5.18
C ARG A 33 -0.78 9.92 5.62
N THR A 34 -0.44 8.83 6.31
CA THR A 34 -1.39 7.77 6.68
C THR A 34 -1.94 7.92 8.10
N GLY A 35 -1.22 8.64 8.97
CA GLY A 35 -1.46 8.64 10.41
C GLY A 35 -1.15 7.30 11.10
N LEU A 36 -0.48 6.36 10.43
CA LEU A 36 -0.05 5.07 11.00
C LEU A 36 1.33 5.21 11.67
N GLY A 37 1.57 4.40 12.69
CA GLY A 37 2.87 4.41 13.39
C GLY A 37 4.01 3.97 12.47
N GLN A 38 5.18 4.60 12.60
CA GLN A 38 6.37 4.25 11.82
C GLN A 38 6.80 2.79 12.03
N SER A 39 6.63 2.28 13.27
CA SER A 39 6.92 0.88 13.61
C SER A 39 5.94 -0.11 12.96
N GLU A 40 4.67 0.29 12.77
CA GLU A 40 3.67 -0.51 12.05
C GLU A 40 4.02 -0.59 10.57
N LEU A 41 4.30 0.56 9.93
CA LEU A 41 4.74 0.63 8.53
C LEU A 41 6.02 -0.19 8.29
N SER A 42 6.99 -0.11 9.20
CA SER A 42 8.21 -0.91 9.13
C SER A 42 7.94 -2.41 9.25
N LYS A 43 6.94 -2.84 10.04
CA LYS A 43 6.53 -4.25 10.10
C LYS A 43 5.82 -4.67 8.83
N TYR A 44 4.93 -3.84 8.28
CA TYR A 44 4.24 -4.12 7.02
C TYR A 44 5.23 -4.26 5.85
N GLU A 45 6.17 -3.33 5.70
CA GLU A 45 7.19 -3.36 4.63
C GLU A 45 8.16 -4.56 4.69
N ARG A 46 8.20 -5.26 5.82
CA ARG A 46 9.05 -6.44 6.04
C ARG A 46 8.24 -7.72 6.20
N ASP A 47 6.94 -7.67 5.89
CA ASP A 47 5.99 -8.78 6.02
C ASP A 47 5.99 -9.40 7.44
N LYS A 48 6.27 -8.58 8.48
CA LYS A 48 6.22 -8.99 9.90
C LYS A 48 4.84 -8.86 10.52
N SER A 49 3.92 -8.18 9.83
CA SER A 49 2.51 -8.12 10.18
C SER A 49 1.69 -7.83 8.94
N VAL A 50 0.43 -8.26 8.95
CA VAL A 50 -0.54 -7.93 7.89
C VAL A 50 -1.36 -6.72 8.35
N PRO A 51 -1.50 -5.66 7.53
CA PRO A 51 -2.35 -4.54 7.87
C PRO A 51 -3.83 -4.96 7.90
N GLY A 52 -4.57 -4.49 8.90
CA GLY A 52 -6.03 -4.61 8.91
C GLY A 52 -6.67 -3.68 7.88
N LEU A 53 -7.96 -3.88 7.61
CA LEU A 53 -8.73 -3.08 6.65
C LEU A 53 -8.60 -1.55 6.85
N PRO A 54 -8.68 -1.00 8.09
CA PRO A 54 -8.52 0.44 8.28
C PRO A 54 -7.13 0.96 7.86
N ALA A 55 -6.07 0.16 8.06
CA ALA A 55 -4.72 0.52 7.65
C ALA A 55 -4.57 0.44 6.12
N ILE A 56 -5.16 -0.55 5.48
CA ILE A 56 -5.17 -0.68 4.00
C ILE A 56 -5.82 0.54 3.36
N ILE A 57 -6.98 0.99 3.88
CA ILE A 57 -7.68 2.17 3.36
C ILE A 57 -6.81 3.43 3.50
N LYS A 58 -6.22 3.66 4.67
CA LYS A 58 -5.31 4.78 4.90
C LYS A 58 -4.11 4.78 3.96
N ILE A 59 -3.53 3.60 3.71
CA ILE A 59 -2.41 3.43 2.79
C ILE A 59 -2.85 3.74 1.35
N ALA A 60 -3.97 3.18 0.89
CA ALA A 60 -4.50 3.43 -0.45
C ALA A 60 -4.73 4.94 -0.69
N TRP A 61 -5.43 5.61 0.23
CA TRP A 61 -5.65 7.06 0.15
C TRP A 61 -4.36 7.86 0.15
N ALA A 62 -3.36 7.49 0.96
CA ALA A 62 -2.06 8.16 0.96
C ALA A 62 -1.34 8.09 -0.39
N PHE A 63 -1.58 7.05 -1.19
CA PHE A 63 -1.05 6.92 -2.55
C PHE A 63 -1.96 7.51 -3.63
N GLY A 64 -3.15 7.99 -3.27
CA GLY A 64 -4.17 8.48 -4.21
C GLY A 64 -4.91 7.35 -4.92
N GLU A 65 -4.90 6.15 -4.34
CA GLU A 65 -5.62 4.99 -4.86
C GLU A 65 -7.00 4.92 -4.20
N ASN A 66 -8.01 4.54 -4.98
CA ASN A 66 -9.31 4.20 -4.44
C ASN A 66 -9.28 2.74 -3.96
N PRO A 67 -9.41 2.45 -2.65
CA PRO A 67 -9.49 1.06 -2.21
C PRO A 67 -10.71 0.40 -2.86
N PRO A 68 -10.58 -0.74 -3.55
CA PRO A 68 -11.66 -1.37 -4.35
C PRO A 68 -12.96 -1.63 -3.58
N ILE A 69 -12.88 -1.71 -2.25
CA ILE A 69 -14.05 -1.89 -1.38
C ILE A 69 -14.96 -0.66 -1.35
N LEU A 70 -14.46 0.53 -1.68
CA LEU A 70 -15.27 1.74 -1.80
C LEU A 70 -16.04 1.79 -3.12
N ASP A 71 -15.50 1.24 -4.22
CA ASP A 71 -16.22 1.12 -5.50
C ASP A 71 -17.46 0.22 -5.40
N MET A 72 -17.45 -0.75 -4.47
CA MET A 72 -18.58 -1.64 -4.22
C MET A 72 -19.67 -1.01 -3.33
N ALA A 73 -19.33 0.05 -2.58
CA ALA A 73 -20.22 0.69 -1.61
C ALA A 73 -20.91 1.96 -2.15
N VAL A 74 -20.51 2.45 -3.33
CA VAL A 74 -21.27 3.47 -4.05
C VAL A 74 -22.38 2.77 -4.82
N PRO A 75 -23.67 2.91 -4.43
CA PRO A 75 -24.74 2.46 -5.30
C PRO A 75 -24.56 3.16 -6.64
N LYS A 76 -24.54 2.41 -7.75
CA LYS A 76 -24.64 3.02 -9.07
C LYS A 76 -25.83 3.97 -9.01
N SER A 77 -25.59 5.27 -9.08
CA SER A 77 -26.67 6.22 -9.31
C SER A 77 -27.22 5.87 -10.67
N ASP A 78 -28.41 5.27 -10.70
CA ASP A 78 -29.18 5.07 -11.91
C ASP A 78 -29.33 6.44 -12.58
N GLU A 79 -28.76 6.52 -13.79
CA GLU A 79 -28.84 7.66 -14.71
C GLU A 79 -30.20 7.66 -15.43
#